data_AF-A0A7C4YLX6-F1
#
_entry.id   AF-A0A7C4YLX6-F1
#
_cell.length_a   1.000
_cell.length_b   1.000
_cell.length_c   1.000
_cell.angle_alpha   90.00
_cell.angle_beta   90.00
_cell.angle_gamma   90.00
#
_symmetry.space_group_name_H-M   'P 1'
#
loop_
_entity.id
_entity.type
_entity.pdbx_description
1 polymer ?
#
loop_
_entity_poly.entity_id
_entity_poly.type
_entity_poly.pdbx_seq_one_letter_code
_entity_poly.pdbx_strand_id
1 'polypeptide(L)'
;MTLPIRPLLALLASYVLVLSLQSSWGFFSTRAFIGAMAALMLAWTACQLPDRPGKTIRFRSGTHIALDLVFPIFSFCTITLFVVATMSTQLMYADGREPGWSLAWYPILASVALLLCLRADWCQEPTSWGYPLVLTAAFTLAIACRTDVLMRSPNPVIDVFAWLRDSADHLLAGRNPYAHSIETPYGTPRAFQYGVYEPPDPRPPAYPPIPILISAVPRIVKLDVRWANIIAELLAAGAMAGVGWRRERPWLGLAAAVTFLNLPRSTWMIEQAWYEPMLAALYGLGFWLSDYSGWRRYVGGTMLGLGLTAKQFGLPLLFPIAGSMRLQWRSLLIGLAVAGLVIVPFFVASPGDFLDIVVAKHMNRFPQYHSLTIGTAVHQWLNLNLPRWFTWALAIAIILSVCWRRADRPAVAALATGTSLLTFSLCHTQGYPNYFYLCNFLWLLGFVALLDPSPKPDPIETPPSHMK
;
A
#
# COMPACT_ATOMS: atom_id res chain seq x y z
N MET A 1 30.98 10.27 4.70
CA MET A 1 29.94 9.26 4.46
C MET A 1 28.71 9.69 5.23
N THR A 2 27.62 10.02 4.55
CA THR A 2 26.31 10.26 5.16
C THR A 2 25.45 9.03 4.93
N LEU A 3 25.37 8.12 5.90
CA LEU A 3 24.39 7.05 5.80
C LEU A 3 22.99 7.69 5.85
N PRO A 4 22.14 7.56 4.82
CA PRO A 4 20.80 8.11 4.88
C PRO A 4 19.93 7.18 5.74
N ILE A 5 20.02 7.36 7.06
CA ILE A 5 19.40 6.49 8.08
C ILE A 5 17.88 6.41 7.88
N ARG A 6 17.22 7.52 7.49
CA ARG A 6 15.76 7.58 7.30
C ARG A 6 15.26 6.60 6.21
N PRO A 7 15.75 6.67 4.95
CA PRO A 7 15.46 5.65 3.95
C PRO A 7 15.73 4.22 4.42
N LEU A 8 16.87 3.99 5.08
CA LEU A 8 17.24 2.66 5.55
C LEU A 8 16.23 2.12 6.57
N LEU A 9 15.80 2.93 7.54
CA LEU A 9 14.80 2.53 8.52
C LEU A 9 13.42 2.27 7.88
N ALA A 10 13.02 3.07 6.89
CA ALA A 10 11.76 2.86 6.16
C ALA A 10 11.78 1.53 5.37
N LEU A 11 12.89 1.24 4.70
CA LEU A 11 13.11 -0.03 4.01
C LEU A 11 13.10 -1.22 4.99
N LEU A 12 13.84 -1.12 6.09
CA LEU A 12 13.90 -2.16 7.11
C LEU A 12 12.54 -2.38 7.76
N ALA A 13 11.74 -1.33 7.98
CA ALA A 13 10.38 -1.47 8.49
C ALA A 13 9.52 -2.31 7.54
N SER A 14 9.56 -2.02 6.23
CA SER A 14 8.85 -2.82 5.22
C SER A 14 9.34 -4.27 5.21
N TYR A 15 10.65 -4.48 5.18
CA TYR A 15 11.25 -5.81 5.18
C TYR A 15 10.85 -6.64 6.41
N VAL A 16 11.00 -6.07 7.61
CA VAL A 16 10.65 -6.73 8.89
C VAL A 16 9.15 -7.04 8.93
N LEU A 17 8.29 -6.12 8.52
CA LEU A 17 6.84 -6.35 8.49
C LEU A 17 6.53 -7.53 7.57
N VAL A 18 6.97 -7.51 6.31
CA VAL A 18 6.67 -8.57 5.34
C VAL A 18 7.14 -9.93 5.81
N LEU A 19 8.38 -10.04 6.32
CA LEU A 19 8.92 -11.31 6.80
C LEU A 19 8.16 -11.84 8.02
N SER A 20 7.81 -10.97 8.96
CA SER A 20 7.11 -11.38 10.18
C SER A 20 5.71 -11.95 9.89
N LEU A 21 5.03 -11.41 8.89
CA LEU A 21 3.67 -11.81 8.51
C LEU A 21 3.63 -13.14 7.76
N GLN A 22 4.74 -13.63 7.21
CA GLN A 22 4.76 -14.87 6.41
C GLN A 22 4.25 -16.08 7.19
N SER A 23 4.67 -16.20 8.45
CA SER A 23 4.39 -17.36 9.28
C SER A 23 2.90 -17.55 9.61
N SER A 24 2.10 -16.49 9.53
CA SER A 24 0.70 -16.49 9.92
C SER A 24 -0.23 -15.94 8.85
N TRP A 25 0.26 -15.74 7.62
CA TRP A 25 -0.49 -15.09 6.54
C TRP A 25 -1.02 -13.71 6.97
N GLY A 26 -0.30 -13.04 7.87
CA GLY A 26 -0.66 -11.77 8.51
C GLY A 26 -1.80 -11.81 9.54
N PHE A 27 -2.27 -12.99 9.95
CA PHE A 27 -3.10 -13.17 11.14
C PHE A 27 -2.25 -13.16 12.41
N PHE A 28 -2.91 -13.14 13.58
CA PHE A 28 -2.21 -13.12 14.85
C PHE A 28 -1.33 -14.36 15.05
N SER A 29 -0.04 -14.11 15.26
CA SER A 29 0.86 -15.02 15.94
C SER A 29 1.80 -14.16 16.78
N THR A 30 2.35 -14.71 17.86
CA THR A 30 3.32 -13.98 18.70
C THR A 30 4.48 -13.42 17.87
N ARG A 31 4.97 -14.19 16.89
CA ARG A 31 6.07 -13.78 16.00
C ARG A 31 5.66 -12.65 15.06
N ALA A 32 4.51 -12.76 14.40
CA ALA A 32 3.99 -11.73 13.51
C ALA A 32 3.71 -10.43 14.27
N PHE A 33 3.19 -10.51 15.50
CA PHE A 33 2.86 -9.34 16.30
C PHE A 33 4.13 -8.61 16.76
N ILE A 34 5.12 -9.34 17.29
CA ILE A 34 6.42 -8.75 17.66
C ILE A 34 7.08 -8.09 16.45
N GLY A 35 7.06 -8.76 15.29
CA GLY A 35 7.63 -8.20 14.06
C GLY A 35 6.89 -6.96 13.56
N ALA A 36 5.56 -6.93 13.64
CA ALA A 36 4.77 -5.74 13.31
C ALA A 36 5.07 -4.57 14.26
N MET A 37 5.24 -4.84 15.56
CA MET A 37 5.66 -3.82 16.54
C MET A 37 7.08 -3.30 16.26
N ALA A 38 8.02 -4.18 15.91
CA ALA A 38 9.38 -3.78 15.52
C ALA A 38 9.37 -2.93 14.25
N ALA A 39 8.59 -3.32 13.24
CA ALA A 39 8.40 -2.54 12.02
C ALA A 39 7.79 -1.16 12.32
N LEU A 40 6.79 -1.09 13.20
CA LEU A 40 6.22 0.18 13.66
C LEU A 40 7.29 1.06 14.32
N MET A 41 8.12 0.51 15.22
CA MET A 41 9.19 1.26 15.88
C MET A 41 10.22 1.79 14.87
N LEU A 42 10.61 0.99 13.88
CA LEU A 42 11.54 1.40 12.81
C LEU A 42 10.94 2.54 11.98
N ALA A 43 9.71 2.40 11.51
CA ALA A 43 9.02 3.40 10.69
C ALA A 43 8.72 4.68 11.49
N TRP A 44 8.32 4.55 12.75
CA TRP A 44 8.15 5.67 13.67
C TRP A 44 9.46 6.42 13.87
N THR A 45 10.57 5.71 14.14
CA THR A 45 11.89 6.32 14.28
C THR A 45 12.31 7.04 12.99
N ALA A 46 12.03 6.46 11.82
CA ALA A 46 12.26 7.12 10.53
C ALA A 46 11.46 8.43 10.38
N CYS A 47 10.24 8.50 10.93
CA CYS A 47 9.44 9.73 10.98
C CYS A 47 10.02 10.77 11.96
N GLN A 48 10.62 10.31 13.08
CA GLN A 48 11.20 11.18 14.10
C GLN A 48 12.61 11.68 13.80
N LEU A 49 13.32 11.14 12.81
CA LEU A 49 14.65 11.66 12.45
C LEU A 49 14.53 12.94 11.62
N PRO A 50 15.34 13.97 11.88
CA PRO A 50 15.24 15.22 11.14
C PRO A 50 15.83 15.10 9.74
N ASP A 51 15.28 15.85 8.80
CA ASP A 51 15.89 16.15 7.50
C ASP A 51 17.07 17.12 7.68
N ARG A 52 18.13 16.69 8.36
CA ARG A 52 19.33 17.53 8.50
C ARG A 52 20.37 17.17 7.42
N PRO A 53 20.58 18.03 6.41
CA PRO A 53 21.77 17.96 5.57
C PRO A 53 23.07 18.32 6.31
N GLY A 54 22.98 18.85 7.55
CA GLY A 54 24.05 19.64 8.18
C GLY A 54 25.04 18.96 9.15
N LYS A 55 25.11 17.63 9.24
CA LYS A 55 26.26 16.96 9.91
C LYS A 55 26.77 15.80 9.08
N THR A 56 27.18 16.14 7.86
CA THR A 56 28.10 15.30 7.08
C THR A 56 29.35 15.05 7.92
N ILE A 57 29.53 13.82 8.41
CA ILE A 57 30.86 13.32 8.75
C ILE A 57 31.60 13.26 7.41
N ARG A 58 32.34 14.34 7.09
CA ARG A 58 33.18 14.42 5.90
C ARG A 58 34.33 13.44 6.09
N PHE A 59 34.20 12.26 5.49
CA PHE A 59 35.35 11.38 5.29
C PHE A 59 36.16 11.98 4.15
N ARG A 60 37.48 12.06 4.34
CA ARG A 60 38.41 12.84 3.51
C ARG A 60 38.66 12.27 2.11
N SER A 61 37.99 11.17 1.72
CA SER A 61 38.14 10.53 0.40
C SER A 61 36.95 10.89 -0.51
N GLY A 62 37.23 11.51 -1.65
CA GLY A 62 36.25 12.06 -2.60
C GLY A 62 35.43 11.06 -3.42
N THR A 63 34.84 10.04 -2.80
CA THR A 63 34.00 9.04 -3.47
C THR A 63 32.60 8.94 -2.84
N HIS A 64 31.61 8.64 -3.68
CA HIS A 64 30.16 8.60 -3.43
C HIS A 64 29.67 7.50 -2.45
N ILE A 65 30.46 7.12 -1.45
CA ILE A 65 30.33 5.92 -0.58
C ILE A 65 28.99 5.82 0.20
N ALA A 66 28.25 6.92 0.39
CA ALA A 66 27.00 6.93 1.15
C ALA A 66 25.84 6.16 0.50
N LEU A 67 25.70 6.30 -0.83
CA LEU A 67 24.69 5.56 -1.61
C LEU A 67 25.06 4.08 -1.72
N ASP A 68 26.36 3.78 -1.64
CA ASP A 68 26.92 2.45 -1.76
C ASP A 68 26.48 1.49 -0.65
N LEU A 69 25.93 1.96 0.49
CA LEU A 69 25.44 1.07 1.56
C LEU A 69 23.91 0.84 1.54
N VAL A 70 23.11 1.85 1.19
CA VAL A 70 21.65 1.65 1.07
C VAL A 70 21.34 0.66 -0.04
N PHE A 71 22.10 0.74 -1.12
CA PHE A 71 21.87 -0.11 -2.26
C PHE A 71 22.03 -1.61 -1.97
N PRO A 72 23.17 -2.13 -1.48
CA PRO A 72 23.34 -3.55 -1.21
C PRO A 72 22.31 -4.04 -0.19
N ILE A 73 21.92 -3.20 0.78
CA ILE A 73 20.86 -3.54 1.72
C ILE A 73 19.51 -3.65 1.00
N PHE A 74 19.16 -2.70 0.14
CA PHE A 74 17.94 -2.75 -0.66
C PHE A 74 17.88 -3.96 -1.59
N SER A 75 18.98 -4.26 -2.28
CA SER A 75 19.11 -5.45 -3.11
C SER A 75 18.97 -6.73 -2.30
N PHE A 76 19.65 -6.82 -1.17
CA PHE A 76 19.55 -7.96 -0.26
C PHE A 76 18.11 -8.15 0.21
N CYS A 77 17.48 -7.10 0.74
CA CYS A 77 16.08 -7.13 1.17
C CYS A 77 15.17 -7.59 0.03
N THR A 78 15.32 -7.02 -1.17
CA THR A 78 14.46 -7.36 -2.30
C THR A 78 14.65 -8.81 -2.76
N ILE A 79 15.90 -9.27 -2.91
CA ILE A 79 16.19 -10.66 -3.27
C ILE A 79 15.60 -11.62 -2.25
N THR A 80 15.79 -11.35 -0.95
CA THR A 80 15.22 -12.18 0.10
C THR A 80 13.69 -12.17 0.07
N LEU A 81 13.05 -11.01 -0.12
CA LEU A 81 11.60 -10.93 -0.27
C LEU A 81 11.11 -11.73 -1.47
N PHE A 82 11.87 -11.79 -2.56
CA PHE A 82 11.50 -12.57 -3.73
C PHE A 82 11.63 -14.06 -3.50
N VAL A 83 12.72 -14.50 -2.87
CA VAL A 83 12.86 -15.90 -2.44
C VAL A 83 11.71 -16.30 -1.51
N VAL A 84 11.29 -15.42 -0.62
CA VAL A 84 10.11 -15.67 0.23
C VAL A 84 8.82 -15.68 -0.58
N ALA A 85 8.68 -14.78 -1.56
CA ALA A 85 7.51 -14.70 -2.42
C ALA A 85 7.34 -15.96 -3.27
N THR A 86 8.42 -16.53 -3.83
CA THR A 86 8.36 -17.81 -4.58
C THR A 86 7.81 -18.94 -3.73
N MET A 87 8.18 -18.98 -2.45
CA MET A 87 7.71 -19.97 -1.48
C MET A 87 6.30 -19.69 -0.96
N SER A 88 5.74 -18.50 -1.23
CA SER A 88 4.49 -18.00 -0.65
C SER A 88 3.43 -17.68 -1.70
N THR A 89 3.52 -18.26 -2.90
CA THR A 89 2.58 -18.08 -4.03
C THR A 89 1.28 -18.88 -3.89
N GLN A 90 1.07 -19.55 -2.74
CA GLN A 90 -0.09 -20.42 -2.52
C GLN A 90 -1.39 -19.63 -2.60
N LEU A 91 -2.29 -20.10 -3.48
CA LEU A 91 -3.68 -19.68 -3.55
C LEU A 91 -4.52 -20.50 -2.57
N MET A 92 -5.50 -19.86 -1.95
CA MET A 92 -6.37 -20.47 -0.94
C MET A 92 -7.57 -21.20 -1.56
N TYR A 93 -8.09 -20.68 -2.68
CA TYR A 93 -9.34 -21.13 -3.30
C TYR A 93 -9.14 -21.60 -4.75
N ALA A 94 -7.96 -22.14 -5.07
CA ALA A 94 -7.69 -22.68 -6.39
C ALA A 94 -8.53 -23.93 -6.69
N ASP A 95 -9.14 -23.97 -7.88
CA ASP A 95 -9.87 -25.12 -8.40
C ASP A 95 -8.88 -26.09 -9.07
N GLY A 96 -8.72 -27.30 -8.51
CA GLY A 96 -7.86 -28.35 -9.05
C GLY A 96 -6.97 -29.02 -8.00
N ARG A 97 -6.66 -30.32 -8.18
CA ARG A 97 -5.81 -31.12 -7.27
C ARG A 97 -4.31 -30.98 -7.52
N GLU A 98 -3.92 -30.28 -8.59
CA GLU A 98 -2.51 -30.09 -8.93
C GLU A 98 -1.90 -29.01 -8.02
N PRO A 99 -0.91 -29.36 -7.16
CA PRO A 99 -0.26 -28.37 -6.32
C PRO A 99 0.32 -27.24 -7.17
N GLY A 100 0.10 -26.00 -6.76
CA GLY A 100 0.29 -24.75 -7.52
C GLY A 100 1.73 -24.34 -7.88
N TRP A 101 2.55 -25.29 -8.33
CA TRP A 101 3.94 -25.05 -8.74
C TRP A 101 4.08 -24.14 -9.98
N SER A 102 3.05 -24.03 -10.84
CA SER A 102 3.11 -23.15 -12.01
C SER A 102 3.24 -21.66 -11.65
N LEU A 103 2.74 -21.26 -10.48
CA LEU A 103 2.85 -19.88 -10.00
C LEU A 103 4.24 -19.56 -9.42
N ALA A 104 5.01 -20.57 -9.01
CA ALA A 104 6.30 -20.40 -8.37
C ALA A 104 7.39 -19.86 -9.33
N TRP A 105 7.24 -20.11 -10.63
CA TRP A 105 8.20 -19.66 -11.66
C TRP A 105 8.14 -18.15 -11.92
N TYR A 106 6.99 -17.51 -11.73
CA TYR A 106 6.82 -16.07 -12.00
C TYR A 106 7.72 -15.18 -11.12
N PRO A 107 7.76 -15.33 -9.78
CA PRO A 107 8.70 -14.58 -8.95
C PRO A 107 10.17 -14.95 -9.22
N ILE A 108 10.49 -16.15 -9.72
CA ILE A 108 11.85 -16.49 -10.20
C ILE A 108 12.20 -15.66 -11.44
N LEU A 109 11.30 -15.59 -12.42
CA LEU A 109 11.47 -14.75 -13.62
C LEU A 109 11.51 -13.25 -13.26
N ALA A 110 10.73 -12.81 -12.27
CA ALA A 110 10.77 -11.44 -11.74
C ALA A 110 12.10 -11.14 -11.04
N SER A 111 12.64 -12.12 -10.33
CA SER A 111 13.97 -12.04 -9.70
C SER A 111 15.08 -11.93 -10.73
N VAL A 112 15.01 -12.71 -11.81
CA VAL A 112 15.95 -12.60 -12.92
C VAL A 112 15.82 -11.23 -13.60
N ALA A 113 14.60 -10.77 -13.87
CA ALA A 113 14.37 -9.45 -14.45
C ALA A 113 14.93 -8.34 -13.54
N LEU A 114 14.69 -8.41 -12.22
CA LEU A 114 15.26 -7.50 -11.25
C LEU A 114 16.79 -7.57 -11.22
N LEU A 115 17.38 -8.77 -11.17
CA LEU A 115 18.83 -8.95 -11.21
C LEU A 115 19.45 -8.35 -12.49
N LEU A 116 18.73 -8.38 -13.61
CA LEU A 116 19.12 -7.66 -14.83
C LEU A 116 19.03 -6.13 -14.65
N CYS A 117 18.00 -5.61 -13.96
CA CYS A 117 17.94 -4.18 -13.56
C CYS A 117 19.11 -3.78 -12.65
N LEU A 118 19.47 -4.67 -11.72
CA LEU A 118 20.51 -4.47 -10.73
C LEU A 118 21.92 -4.55 -11.34
N ARG A 119 22.07 -5.21 -12.50
CA ARG A 119 23.36 -5.44 -13.18
C ARG A 119 23.67 -4.43 -14.29
N ALA A 120 22.67 -3.85 -14.96
CA ALA A 120 22.90 -3.15 -16.23
C ALA A 120 23.47 -1.71 -16.13
N ASP A 121 22.97 -0.82 -15.26
CA ASP A 121 23.16 0.64 -15.48
C ASP A 121 23.39 1.48 -14.21
N TRP A 122 24.04 0.93 -13.19
CA TRP A 122 24.14 1.60 -11.88
C TRP A 122 25.07 2.82 -11.86
N CYS A 123 25.88 2.97 -12.91
CA CYS A 123 26.82 4.08 -13.11
C CYS A 123 26.57 4.88 -14.40
N GLN A 124 25.57 4.51 -15.23
CA GLN A 124 25.32 5.17 -16.51
C GLN A 124 23.93 5.81 -16.53
N GLU A 125 23.80 6.94 -17.24
CA GLU A 125 22.50 7.54 -17.51
C GLU A 125 21.58 6.46 -18.08
N PRO A 126 20.31 6.37 -17.64
CA PRO A 126 19.38 5.38 -18.15
C PRO A 126 19.40 5.44 -19.67
N THR A 127 19.92 4.40 -20.31
CA THR A 127 19.87 4.31 -21.76
C THR A 127 18.41 4.40 -22.18
N SER A 128 18.13 5.11 -23.27
CA SER A 128 16.76 5.41 -23.68
C SER A 128 15.87 4.18 -23.88
N TRP A 129 16.46 2.99 -24.02
CA TRP A 129 15.76 1.73 -24.29
C TRP A 129 15.73 0.75 -23.10
N GLY A 130 16.72 0.75 -22.20
CA GLY A 130 16.82 -0.26 -21.13
C GLY A 130 15.71 -0.12 -20.08
N TYR A 131 15.48 1.09 -19.58
CA TYR A 131 14.45 1.37 -18.59
C TYR A 131 13.02 0.99 -19.04
N PRO A 132 12.52 1.46 -20.21
CA PRO A 132 11.16 1.12 -20.64
C PRO A 132 10.99 -0.38 -20.92
N LEU A 133 12.02 -1.07 -21.42
CA LEU A 133 11.97 -2.52 -21.63
C LEU A 133 11.75 -3.26 -20.31
N VAL A 134 12.55 -2.94 -19.29
CA VAL A 134 12.45 -3.57 -17.98
C VAL A 134 11.11 -3.29 -17.31
N LEU A 135 10.65 -2.04 -17.34
CA LEU A 135 9.36 -1.65 -16.79
C LEU A 135 8.23 -2.44 -17.48
N THR A 136 8.27 -2.53 -18.81
CA THR A 136 7.29 -3.29 -19.61
C THR A 136 7.32 -4.78 -19.27
N ALA A 137 8.51 -5.36 -19.12
CA ALA A 137 8.67 -6.77 -18.74
C ALA A 137 8.09 -7.03 -17.34
N ALA A 138 8.39 -6.16 -16.37
CA ALA A 138 7.86 -6.28 -15.01
C ALA A 138 6.33 -6.19 -14.97
N PHE A 139 5.75 -5.24 -15.72
CA PHE A 139 4.30 -5.06 -15.78
C PHE A 139 3.61 -6.23 -16.49
N THR A 140 4.19 -6.70 -17.60
CA THR A 140 3.68 -7.86 -18.34
C THR A 140 3.67 -9.11 -17.46
N LEU A 141 4.76 -9.35 -16.72
CA LEU A 141 4.87 -10.46 -15.79
C LEU A 141 3.86 -10.34 -14.65
N ALA A 142 3.69 -9.14 -14.10
CA ALA A 142 2.71 -8.88 -13.05
C ALA A 142 1.28 -9.18 -13.53
N ILE A 143 0.91 -8.72 -14.73
CA ILE A 143 -0.39 -9.01 -15.38
C ILE A 143 -0.57 -10.51 -15.56
N ALA A 144 0.41 -11.20 -16.16
CA ALA A 144 0.32 -12.64 -16.44
C ALA A 144 0.10 -13.44 -15.15
N CYS A 145 0.88 -13.15 -14.11
CA CYS A 145 0.78 -13.80 -12.80
C CYS A 145 -0.60 -13.59 -12.16
N ARG A 146 -1.14 -12.37 -12.21
CA ARG A 146 -2.44 -12.05 -11.61
C ARG A 146 -3.61 -12.57 -12.43
N THR A 147 -3.47 -12.63 -13.74
CA THR A 147 -4.44 -13.28 -14.63
C THR A 147 -4.55 -14.76 -14.30
N ASP A 148 -3.42 -15.44 -14.04
CA ASP A 148 -3.41 -16.84 -13.60
C ASP A 148 -4.15 -17.04 -12.27
N VAL A 149 -4.08 -16.08 -11.33
CA VAL A 149 -4.91 -16.11 -10.11
C VAL A 149 -6.40 -16.11 -10.44
N LEU A 150 -6.85 -15.26 -11.37
CA LEU A 150 -8.26 -15.18 -11.75
C LEU A 150 -8.74 -16.47 -12.42
N MET A 151 -7.88 -17.11 -13.22
CA MET A 151 -8.19 -18.37 -13.90
C MET A 151 -8.29 -19.54 -12.91
N ARG A 152 -7.40 -19.59 -11.92
CA ARG A 152 -7.34 -20.70 -10.95
C ARG A 152 -8.33 -20.54 -9.80
N SER A 153 -8.63 -19.31 -9.41
CA SER A 153 -9.52 -19.00 -8.30
C SER A 153 -10.67 -18.11 -8.81
N PRO A 154 -11.53 -18.59 -9.73
CA PRO A 154 -12.57 -17.77 -10.34
C PRO A 154 -13.67 -17.38 -9.34
N ASN A 155 -13.90 -18.20 -8.31
CA ASN A 155 -14.93 -18.01 -7.29
C ASN A 155 -14.31 -18.14 -5.88
N PRO A 156 -13.54 -17.14 -5.42
CA PRO A 156 -12.93 -17.18 -4.09
C PRO A 156 -14.00 -17.11 -3.00
N VAL A 157 -13.79 -17.83 -1.89
CA VAL A 157 -14.75 -17.86 -0.77
C VAL A 157 -14.50 -16.69 0.18
N ILE A 158 -14.78 -15.47 -0.28
CA ILE A 158 -14.64 -14.26 0.53
C ILE A 158 -15.70 -13.19 0.21
N ASP A 159 -16.25 -12.59 1.26
CA ASP A 159 -17.30 -11.57 1.17
C ASP A 159 -16.91 -10.36 0.32
N VAL A 160 -15.66 -9.91 0.35
CA VAL A 160 -15.20 -8.74 -0.41
C VAL A 160 -15.35 -8.95 -1.92
N PHE A 161 -15.10 -10.16 -2.43
CA PHE A 161 -15.28 -10.48 -3.85
C PHE A 161 -16.76 -10.38 -4.24
N ALA A 162 -17.63 -11.07 -3.49
CA ALA A 162 -19.08 -11.04 -3.71
C ALA A 162 -19.63 -9.61 -3.60
N TRP A 163 -19.19 -8.86 -2.59
CA TRP A 163 -19.59 -7.48 -2.39
C TRP A 163 -19.23 -6.58 -3.57
N LEU A 164 -17.97 -6.61 -4.05
CA LEU A 164 -17.55 -5.79 -5.18
C LEU A 164 -18.29 -6.18 -6.47
N ARG A 165 -18.46 -7.49 -6.72
CA ARG A 165 -19.17 -8.03 -7.89
C ARG A 165 -20.63 -7.59 -7.91
N ASP A 166 -21.36 -7.91 -6.85
CA ASP A 166 -22.81 -7.71 -6.81
C ASP A 166 -23.15 -6.23 -6.66
N SER A 167 -22.36 -5.47 -5.89
CA SER A 167 -22.56 -4.02 -5.76
C SER A 167 -22.33 -3.28 -7.06
N ALA A 168 -21.32 -3.68 -7.84
CA ALA A 168 -21.08 -3.12 -9.16
C ALA A 168 -22.24 -3.47 -10.12
N ASP A 169 -22.75 -4.71 -10.07
CA ASP A 169 -23.90 -5.12 -10.88
C ASP A 169 -25.20 -4.40 -10.48
N HIS A 170 -25.41 -4.14 -9.19
CA HIS A 170 -26.50 -3.30 -8.70
C HIS A 170 -26.38 -1.87 -9.23
N LEU A 171 -25.19 -1.27 -9.13
CA LEU A 171 -24.93 0.08 -9.64
C LEU A 171 -25.21 0.17 -11.15
N LEU A 172 -24.71 -0.79 -11.94
CA LEU A 172 -24.92 -0.82 -13.39
C LEU A 172 -26.39 -1.05 -13.77
N ALA A 173 -27.17 -1.69 -12.91
CA ALA A 173 -28.62 -1.83 -13.04
C ALA A 173 -29.40 -0.60 -12.55
N GLY A 174 -28.73 0.51 -12.20
CA GLY A 174 -29.37 1.72 -11.69
C GLY A 174 -29.92 1.58 -10.27
N ARG A 175 -29.46 0.58 -9.52
CA ARG A 175 -29.88 0.30 -8.14
C ARG A 175 -28.83 0.80 -7.15
N ASN A 176 -29.27 1.26 -5.97
CA ASN A 176 -28.35 1.65 -4.91
C ASN A 176 -27.70 0.40 -4.29
N PRO A 177 -26.37 0.19 -4.42
CA PRO A 177 -25.72 -1.03 -3.94
C PRO A 177 -25.87 -1.28 -2.43
N TYR A 178 -26.05 -0.23 -1.63
CA TYR A 178 -26.20 -0.36 -0.17
C TYR A 178 -27.60 -0.83 0.25
N ALA A 179 -28.60 -0.67 -0.62
CA ALA A 179 -29.99 -1.07 -0.36
C ALA A 179 -30.29 -2.53 -0.74
N HIS A 180 -29.30 -3.26 -1.28
CA HIS A 180 -29.48 -4.62 -1.77
C HIS A 180 -28.55 -5.60 -1.06
N SER A 181 -29.03 -6.83 -0.94
CA SER A 181 -28.25 -7.95 -0.43
C SER A 181 -27.30 -8.48 -1.50
N ILE A 182 -26.16 -9.01 -1.05
CA ILE A 182 -25.20 -9.73 -1.90
C ILE A 182 -25.42 -11.23 -1.79
N GLU A 183 -24.96 -11.98 -2.77
CA GLU A 183 -24.86 -13.43 -2.71
C GLU A 183 -23.60 -13.82 -1.92
N THR A 184 -23.80 -14.09 -0.62
CA THR A 184 -22.70 -14.44 0.27
C THR A 184 -22.06 -15.78 -0.12
N PRO A 185 -20.71 -15.89 -0.12
CA PRO A 185 -20.04 -17.15 -0.43
C PRO A 185 -20.07 -18.14 0.75
N TYR A 186 -20.49 -17.68 1.93
CA TYR A 186 -20.48 -18.43 3.18
C TYR A 186 -21.67 -19.38 3.33
N GLY A 187 -21.53 -20.40 4.18
CA GLY A 187 -22.54 -21.46 4.36
C GLY A 187 -22.79 -22.35 3.13
N THR A 188 -21.99 -22.21 2.07
CA THR A 188 -22.08 -23.03 0.86
C THR A 188 -21.23 -24.31 0.99
N PRO A 189 -21.53 -25.38 0.24
CA PRO A 189 -20.68 -26.58 0.19
C PRO A 189 -19.22 -26.25 -0.18
N ARG A 190 -19.02 -25.26 -1.05
CA ARG A 190 -17.68 -24.78 -1.43
C ARG A 190 -16.96 -24.14 -0.25
N ALA A 191 -17.63 -23.29 0.54
CA ALA A 191 -17.02 -22.71 1.73
C ALA A 191 -16.53 -23.80 2.70
N PHE A 192 -17.37 -24.80 2.98
CA PHE A 192 -17.00 -25.91 3.84
C PHE A 192 -15.85 -26.74 3.27
N GLN A 193 -15.78 -26.95 1.96
CA GLN A 193 -14.65 -27.62 1.30
C GLN A 193 -13.32 -26.91 1.56
N TYR A 194 -13.32 -25.58 1.67
CA TYR A 194 -12.14 -24.78 1.97
C TYR A 194 -11.98 -24.47 3.47
N GLY A 195 -12.75 -25.12 4.34
CA GLY A 195 -12.67 -24.93 5.80
C GLY A 195 -13.15 -23.57 6.29
N VAL A 196 -13.99 -22.89 5.50
CA VAL A 196 -14.62 -21.60 5.83
C VAL A 196 -16.00 -21.92 6.41
N TYR A 197 -16.22 -21.57 7.68
CA TYR A 197 -17.41 -21.93 8.47
C TYR A 197 -18.22 -20.73 8.93
N GLU A 198 -17.90 -19.54 8.42
CA GLU A 198 -18.63 -18.31 8.66
C GLU A 198 -20.11 -18.51 8.27
N PRO A 199 -21.05 -17.94 9.04
CA PRO A 199 -22.45 -17.98 8.66
C PRO A 199 -22.70 -17.08 7.44
N PRO A 200 -23.72 -17.39 6.62
CA PRO A 200 -24.21 -16.49 5.59
C PRO A 200 -24.56 -15.10 6.15
N ASP A 201 -23.98 -14.05 5.59
CA ASP A 201 -24.38 -12.66 5.86
C ASP A 201 -24.70 -11.98 4.52
N PRO A 202 -25.98 -11.72 4.21
CA PRO A 202 -26.38 -11.08 2.97
C PRO A 202 -26.09 -9.57 2.94
N ARG A 203 -25.79 -8.94 4.09
CA ARG A 203 -25.53 -7.50 4.20
C ARG A 203 -24.31 -7.24 5.11
N PRO A 204 -23.12 -7.73 4.75
CA PRO A 204 -21.93 -7.56 5.59
C PRO A 204 -21.55 -6.08 5.73
N PRO A 205 -20.73 -5.72 6.74
CA PRO A 205 -20.13 -4.39 6.81
C PRO A 205 -19.42 -4.07 5.49
N ALA A 206 -19.80 -2.97 4.85
CA ALA A 206 -19.21 -2.57 3.57
C ALA A 206 -18.50 -1.23 3.69
N TYR A 207 -18.01 -0.73 2.57
CA TYR A 207 -17.15 0.44 2.52
C TYR A 207 -17.77 1.54 1.66
N PRO A 208 -17.27 2.78 1.74
CA PRO A 208 -17.71 3.89 0.88
C PRO A 208 -17.61 3.54 -0.62
N PRO A 209 -18.28 4.28 -1.52
CA PRO A 209 -18.63 3.79 -2.86
C PRO A 209 -17.47 3.73 -3.87
N ILE A 210 -16.29 4.24 -3.51
CA ILE A 210 -15.16 4.36 -4.43
C ILE A 210 -14.71 2.98 -4.99
N PRO A 211 -14.51 1.93 -4.18
CA PRO A 211 -14.17 0.60 -4.71
C PRO A 211 -15.26 0.02 -5.62
N ILE A 212 -16.54 0.27 -5.32
CA ILE A 212 -17.67 -0.17 -6.17
C ILE A 212 -17.59 0.52 -7.54
N LEU A 213 -17.35 1.83 -7.56
CA LEU A 213 -17.24 2.61 -8.80
C LEU A 213 -16.07 2.15 -9.67
N ILE A 214 -14.92 1.87 -9.06
CA ILE A 214 -13.75 1.36 -9.79
C ILE A 214 -14.02 -0.07 -10.30
N SER A 215 -14.63 -0.93 -9.48
CA SER A 215 -15.01 -2.30 -9.87
C SER A 215 -16.11 -2.34 -10.93
N ALA A 216 -16.93 -1.30 -11.08
CA ALA A 216 -17.94 -1.24 -12.14
C ALA A 216 -17.32 -1.20 -13.54
N VAL A 217 -16.10 -0.66 -13.70
CA VAL A 217 -15.43 -0.55 -15.00
C VAL A 217 -15.22 -1.92 -15.68
N PRO A 218 -14.56 -2.92 -15.06
CA PRO A 218 -14.49 -4.26 -15.66
C PRO A 218 -15.86 -4.93 -15.81
N ARG A 219 -16.84 -4.62 -14.94
CA ARG A 219 -18.19 -5.20 -15.02
C ARG A 219 -18.99 -4.72 -16.23
N ILE A 220 -18.78 -3.50 -16.72
CA ILE A 220 -19.40 -3.01 -17.97
C ILE A 220 -19.11 -3.95 -19.14
N VAL A 221 -17.91 -4.53 -19.19
CA VAL A 221 -17.47 -5.49 -20.22
C VAL A 221 -17.53 -6.95 -19.75
N LYS A 222 -18.28 -7.23 -18.66
CA LYS A 222 -18.49 -8.57 -18.08
C LYS A 222 -17.20 -9.30 -17.64
N LEU A 223 -16.15 -8.55 -17.31
CA LEU A 223 -14.93 -9.10 -16.73
C LEU A 223 -15.06 -9.28 -15.20
N ASP A 224 -14.10 -9.98 -14.61
CA ASP A 224 -13.94 -10.14 -13.16
C ASP A 224 -13.61 -8.79 -12.49
N VAL A 225 -14.23 -8.49 -11.35
CA VAL A 225 -13.99 -7.24 -10.59
C VAL A 225 -12.54 -7.07 -10.16
N ARG A 226 -11.80 -8.16 -9.98
CA ARG A 226 -10.39 -8.14 -9.55
C ARG A 226 -9.46 -7.59 -10.61
N TRP A 227 -9.89 -7.46 -11.87
CA TRP A 227 -9.14 -6.68 -12.87
C TRP A 227 -8.92 -5.23 -12.45
N ALA A 228 -9.86 -4.65 -11.69
CA ALA A 228 -9.68 -3.33 -11.08
C ALA A 228 -8.47 -3.30 -10.13
N ASN A 229 -8.28 -4.35 -9.32
CA ASN A 229 -7.13 -4.47 -8.43
C ASN A 229 -5.81 -4.64 -9.20
N ILE A 230 -5.81 -5.45 -10.28
CA ILE A 230 -4.63 -5.65 -11.13
C ILE A 230 -4.19 -4.33 -11.74
N ILE A 231 -5.11 -3.60 -12.38
CA ILE A 231 -4.82 -2.30 -13.00
C ILE A 231 -4.33 -1.31 -11.94
N ALA A 232 -4.99 -1.26 -10.79
CA ALA A 232 -4.61 -0.36 -9.71
C ALA A 232 -3.20 -0.66 -9.17
N GLU A 233 -2.82 -1.92 -9.03
CA GLU A 233 -1.48 -2.30 -8.58
C GLU A 233 -0.40 -1.82 -9.57
N LEU A 234 -0.65 -1.94 -10.87
CA LEU A 234 0.24 -1.42 -11.91
C LEU A 234 0.35 0.10 -11.87
N LEU A 235 -0.77 0.80 -11.64
CA LEU A 235 -0.79 2.27 -11.48
C LEU A 235 -0.02 2.70 -10.24
N ALA A 236 -0.16 1.97 -9.12
CA ALA A 236 0.58 2.22 -7.89
C ALA A 236 2.10 2.03 -8.10
N ALA A 237 2.49 0.93 -8.74
CA ALA A 237 3.88 0.66 -9.12
C ALA A 237 4.44 1.72 -10.09
N GLY A 238 3.65 2.13 -11.08
CA GLY A 238 4.00 3.19 -12.03
C GLY A 238 4.18 4.54 -11.34
N ALA A 239 3.32 4.88 -10.37
CA ALA A 239 3.47 6.09 -9.57
C ALA A 239 4.76 6.07 -8.74
N MET A 240 5.11 4.92 -8.15
CA MET A 240 6.37 4.74 -7.41
C MET A 240 7.60 4.91 -8.32
N ALA A 241 7.58 4.32 -9.50
CA ALA A 241 8.61 4.51 -10.53
C ALA A 241 8.69 5.99 -10.98
N GLY A 242 7.54 6.65 -11.13
CA GLY A 242 7.43 8.07 -11.47
C GLY A 242 7.97 9.00 -10.37
N VAL A 243 7.82 8.65 -9.10
CA VAL A 243 8.48 9.36 -7.99
C VAL A 243 10.00 9.19 -8.09
N GLY A 244 10.49 7.97 -8.35
CA GLY A 244 11.92 7.74 -8.56
C GLY A 244 12.50 8.57 -9.71
N TRP A 245 11.78 8.66 -10.84
CA TRP A 245 12.16 9.53 -11.96
C TRP A 245 12.25 11.00 -11.55
N ARG A 246 11.25 11.50 -10.81
CA ARG A 246 11.23 12.89 -10.29
C ARG A 246 12.35 13.20 -9.30
N ARG A 247 12.94 12.19 -8.68
CA ARG A 247 14.07 12.29 -7.77
C ARG A 247 15.43 12.04 -8.47
N GLU A 248 15.46 11.95 -9.80
CA GLU A 248 16.67 11.61 -10.56
C GLU A 248 17.26 10.24 -10.15
N ARG A 249 16.40 9.32 -9.70
CA ARG A 249 16.71 7.95 -9.29
C ARG A 249 15.77 6.94 -9.96
N PRO A 250 15.68 6.93 -11.30
CA PRO A 250 14.68 6.15 -12.02
C PRO A 250 14.80 4.64 -11.75
N TRP A 251 16.02 4.09 -11.76
CA TRP A 251 16.27 2.67 -11.50
C TRP A 251 15.86 2.23 -10.11
N LEU A 252 16.01 3.09 -9.10
CA LEU A 252 15.60 2.75 -7.75
C LEU A 252 14.08 2.81 -7.58
N GLY A 253 13.43 3.80 -8.19
CA GLY A 253 11.96 3.84 -8.25
C GLY A 253 11.39 2.61 -8.96
N LEU A 254 12.02 2.20 -10.07
CA LEU A 254 11.67 0.97 -10.78
C LEU A 254 11.90 -0.27 -9.92
N ALA A 255 13.06 -0.39 -9.27
CA ALA A 255 13.36 -1.53 -8.43
C ALA A 255 12.35 -1.62 -7.26
N ALA A 256 12.02 -0.51 -6.60
CA ALA A 256 10.98 -0.47 -5.56
C ALA A 256 9.59 -0.84 -6.11
N ALA A 257 9.24 -0.41 -7.32
CA ALA A 257 8.00 -0.79 -7.99
C ALA A 257 7.95 -2.30 -8.28
N VAL A 258 9.05 -2.88 -8.75
CA VAL A 258 9.19 -4.33 -8.97
C VAL A 258 9.13 -5.08 -7.63
N THR A 259 9.75 -4.55 -6.57
CA THR A 259 9.65 -5.09 -5.20
C THR A 259 8.19 -5.13 -4.75
N PHE A 260 7.45 -4.03 -4.94
CA PHE A 260 6.04 -3.93 -4.57
C PHE A 260 5.17 -4.94 -5.32
N LEU A 261 5.31 -5.03 -6.65
CA LEU A 261 4.57 -5.98 -7.49
C LEU A 261 4.88 -7.45 -7.17
N ASN A 262 5.97 -7.72 -6.47
CA ASN A 262 6.40 -9.07 -6.11
C ASN A 262 6.54 -9.24 -4.59
N LEU A 263 5.84 -8.41 -3.81
CA LEU A 263 5.73 -8.67 -2.37
C LEU A 263 5.17 -10.09 -2.17
N PRO A 264 5.68 -10.84 -1.19
CA PRO A 264 5.08 -12.09 -0.77
C PRO A 264 3.58 -11.91 -0.56
N ARG A 265 2.77 -12.86 -1.07
CA ARG A 265 1.30 -12.84 -0.99
C ARG A 265 0.60 -11.72 -1.77
N SER A 266 1.29 -10.98 -2.65
CA SER A 266 0.65 -10.02 -3.56
C SER A 266 -0.39 -10.68 -4.48
N THR A 267 -0.15 -11.91 -4.96
CA THR A 267 -1.14 -12.69 -5.72
C THR A 267 -2.34 -13.10 -4.87
N TRP A 268 -2.10 -13.44 -3.61
CA TRP A 268 -3.15 -13.76 -2.65
C TRP A 268 -4.03 -12.53 -2.35
N MET A 269 -3.46 -11.33 -2.27
CA MET A 269 -4.25 -10.08 -2.19
C MET A 269 -5.27 -9.95 -3.33
N ILE A 270 -4.85 -10.28 -4.57
CA ILE A 270 -5.74 -10.29 -5.73
C ILE A 270 -6.80 -11.39 -5.60
N GLU A 271 -6.41 -12.60 -5.18
CA GLU A 271 -7.34 -13.72 -4.96
C GLU A 271 -8.47 -13.32 -4.01
N GLN A 272 -8.12 -12.70 -2.88
CA GLN A 272 -9.06 -12.27 -1.84
C GLN A 272 -9.93 -11.07 -2.25
N ALA A 273 -9.73 -10.53 -3.46
CA ALA A 273 -10.39 -9.32 -3.96
C ALA A 273 -10.28 -8.09 -3.05
N TRP A 274 -9.36 -8.10 -2.09
CA TRP A 274 -9.09 -6.97 -1.22
C TRP A 274 -8.65 -5.77 -2.06
N TYR A 275 -9.34 -4.65 -1.92
CA TYR A 275 -9.22 -3.49 -2.81
C TYR A 275 -8.14 -2.49 -2.37
N GLU A 276 -7.26 -2.88 -1.44
CA GLU A 276 -6.07 -2.12 -1.09
C GLU A 276 -5.16 -1.76 -2.28
N PRO A 277 -5.04 -2.55 -3.36
CA PRO A 277 -4.39 -2.10 -4.58
C PRO A 277 -5.02 -0.83 -5.17
N MET A 278 -6.35 -0.67 -5.10
CA MET A 278 -7.04 0.56 -5.52
C MET A 278 -6.62 1.76 -4.66
N LEU A 279 -6.51 1.55 -3.34
CA LEU A 279 -6.03 2.59 -2.42
C LEU A 279 -4.56 2.92 -2.68
N ALA A 280 -3.72 1.92 -2.95
CA ALA A 280 -2.33 2.12 -3.32
C ALA A 280 -2.21 2.95 -4.60
N ALA A 281 -3.07 2.73 -5.60
CA ALA A 281 -3.11 3.56 -6.82
C ALA A 281 -3.50 5.01 -6.50
N LEU A 282 -4.57 5.21 -5.73
CA LEU A 282 -5.05 6.54 -5.35
C LEU A 282 -4.00 7.32 -4.54
N TYR A 283 -3.40 6.69 -3.53
CA TYR A 283 -2.33 7.32 -2.74
C TYR A 283 -1.05 7.52 -3.56
N GLY A 284 -0.63 6.52 -4.35
CA GLY A 284 0.55 6.59 -5.20
C GLY A 284 0.49 7.72 -6.21
N LEU A 285 -0.57 7.73 -7.04
CA LEU A 285 -0.82 8.80 -8.01
C LEU A 285 -1.01 10.14 -7.30
N GLY A 286 -1.72 10.15 -6.17
CA GLY A 286 -1.95 11.33 -5.36
C GLY A 286 -0.65 12.01 -4.90
N PHE A 287 0.25 11.24 -4.29
CA PHE A 287 1.54 11.73 -3.85
C PHE A 287 2.46 12.12 -5.00
N TRP A 288 2.51 11.30 -6.07
CA TRP A 288 3.34 11.59 -7.24
C TRP A 288 2.91 12.88 -7.96
N LEU A 289 1.61 13.06 -8.18
CA LEU A 289 1.08 14.23 -8.90
C LEU A 289 1.08 15.51 -8.06
N SER A 290 0.99 15.40 -6.73
CA SER A 290 1.08 16.54 -5.81
C SER A 290 2.48 17.18 -5.75
N ASP A 291 3.50 16.45 -6.19
CA ASP A 291 4.87 16.96 -6.34
C ASP A 291 5.08 17.82 -7.61
N TYR A 292 4.05 17.97 -8.45
CA TYR A 292 4.08 18.86 -9.62
C TYR A 292 3.41 20.20 -9.31
N SER A 293 3.70 21.21 -10.13
CA SER A 293 2.99 22.49 -10.15
C SER A 293 1.79 22.46 -11.11
N GLY A 294 0.95 23.51 -11.08
CA GLY A 294 -0.17 23.67 -12.01
C GLY A 294 -1.35 22.72 -11.74
N TRP A 295 -2.05 22.30 -12.81
CA TRP A 295 -3.27 21.48 -12.71
C TRP A 295 -3.03 20.09 -12.11
N ARG A 296 -1.84 19.50 -12.35
CA ARG A 296 -1.48 18.16 -11.87
C ARG A 296 -1.57 18.04 -10.36
N ARG A 297 -1.21 19.09 -9.61
CA ARG A 297 -1.32 19.08 -8.14
C ARG A 297 -2.75 18.91 -7.66
N TYR A 298 -3.73 19.45 -8.41
CA TYR A 298 -5.16 19.33 -8.09
C TYR A 298 -5.66 17.93 -8.35
N VAL A 299 -5.19 17.29 -9.43
CA VAL A 299 -5.44 15.87 -9.65
C VAL A 299 -4.83 15.04 -8.52
N GLY A 300 -3.60 15.36 -8.10
CA GLY A 300 -2.96 14.73 -6.95
C GLY A 300 -3.80 14.84 -5.67
N GLY A 301 -4.26 16.05 -5.33
CA GLY A 301 -5.16 16.28 -4.19
C GLY A 301 -6.48 15.53 -4.31
N THR A 302 -7.06 15.46 -5.50
CA THR A 302 -8.28 14.67 -5.77
C THR A 302 -8.06 13.19 -5.52
N MET A 303 -6.96 12.61 -6.02
CA MET A 303 -6.65 11.19 -5.76
C MET A 303 -6.44 10.91 -4.27
N LEU A 304 -5.77 11.82 -3.55
CA LEU A 304 -5.62 11.70 -2.09
C LEU A 304 -6.96 11.81 -1.35
N GLY A 305 -7.83 12.75 -1.74
CA GLY A 305 -9.16 12.90 -1.15
C GLY A 305 -10.06 11.69 -1.38
N LEU A 306 -10.03 11.11 -2.60
CA LEU A 306 -10.69 9.85 -2.90
C LEU A 306 -10.11 8.69 -2.07
N GLY A 307 -8.78 8.57 -2.00
CA GLY A 307 -8.13 7.55 -1.17
C GLY A 307 -8.53 7.62 0.31
N LEU A 308 -8.57 8.84 0.85
CA LEU A 308 -8.96 9.13 2.24
C LEU A 308 -10.41 8.77 2.55
N THR A 309 -11.28 8.70 1.55
CA THR A 309 -12.71 8.45 1.77
C THR A 309 -13.15 7.07 1.32
N ALA A 310 -12.26 6.29 0.71
CA ALA A 310 -12.56 4.96 0.20
C ALA A 310 -12.59 3.87 1.30
N LYS A 311 -12.10 4.16 2.52
CA LYS A 311 -12.04 3.20 3.64
C LYS A 311 -12.08 3.88 5.02
N GLN A 312 -12.44 3.13 6.07
CA GLN A 312 -12.67 3.66 7.42
C GLN A 312 -11.42 4.24 8.12
N PHE A 313 -10.21 3.93 7.65
CA PHE A 313 -8.98 4.53 8.17
C PHE A 313 -8.64 5.90 7.57
N GLY A 314 -9.53 6.46 6.73
CA GLY A 314 -9.37 7.78 6.15
C GLY A 314 -8.95 8.88 7.12
N LEU A 315 -9.69 9.01 8.22
CA LEU A 315 -9.44 10.05 9.22
C LEU A 315 -8.04 9.95 9.86
N PRO A 316 -7.58 8.78 10.34
CA PRO A 316 -6.18 8.57 10.75
C PRO A 316 -5.13 9.04 9.73
N LEU A 317 -5.38 8.79 8.44
CA LEU A 317 -4.45 9.13 7.36
C LEU A 317 -4.51 10.60 6.93
N LEU A 318 -5.60 11.31 7.26
CA LEU A 318 -5.75 12.73 6.94
C LEU A 318 -4.68 13.57 7.64
N PHE A 319 -4.29 13.24 8.87
CA PHE A 319 -3.31 14.02 9.64
C PHE A 319 -1.92 14.13 8.96
N PRO A 320 -1.23 13.01 8.61
CA PRO A 320 0.05 13.10 7.93
C PRO A 320 -0.05 13.71 6.53
N ILE A 321 -1.16 13.47 5.82
CA ILE A 321 -1.39 14.03 4.48
C ILE A 321 -1.62 15.55 4.55
N ALA A 322 -2.52 16.01 5.40
CA ALA A 322 -2.81 17.45 5.57
C ALA A 322 -1.57 18.22 6.06
N GLY A 323 -0.77 17.62 6.93
CA GLY A 323 0.49 18.20 7.40
C GLY A 323 1.47 18.48 6.26
N SER A 324 1.63 17.54 5.33
CA SER A 324 2.52 17.71 4.16
C SER A 324 1.93 18.57 3.06
N MET A 325 0.60 18.56 2.91
CA MET A 325 -0.11 19.37 1.93
C MET A 325 -0.48 20.77 2.44
N ARG A 326 0.08 21.26 3.56
CA ARG A 326 -0.29 22.57 4.14
C ARG A 326 -0.18 23.74 3.16
N LEU A 327 0.84 23.73 2.29
CA LEU A 327 1.05 24.76 1.26
C LEU A 327 0.13 24.56 0.05
N GLN A 328 -0.48 23.38 -0.05
CA GLN A 328 -1.38 22.97 -1.12
C GLN A 328 -2.77 22.60 -0.57
N TRP A 329 -3.18 23.16 0.59
CA TRP A 329 -4.39 22.72 1.30
C TRP A 329 -5.65 22.84 0.45
N ARG A 330 -5.70 23.82 -0.47
CA ARG A 330 -6.79 23.99 -1.43
C ARG A 330 -6.94 22.77 -2.34
N SER A 331 -5.83 22.17 -2.77
CA SER A 331 -5.82 20.96 -3.58
C SER A 331 -6.45 19.79 -2.82
N LEU A 332 -6.03 19.58 -1.58
CA LEU A 332 -6.59 18.54 -0.72
C LEU A 332 -8.08 18.79 -0.43
N LEU A 333 -8.47 20.03 -0.15
CA LEU A 333 -9.87 20.39 0.10
C LEU A 333 -10.76 20.13 -1.13
N ILE A 334 -10.28 20.49 -2.33
CA ILE A 334 -10.98 20.16 -3.58
C ILE A 334 -11.14 18.64 -3.70
N GLY A 335 -10.09 17.88 -3.40
CA GLY A 335 -10.17 16.42 -3.43
C GLY A 335 -11.17 15.83 -2.45
N LEU A 336 -11.21 16.35 -1.21
CA LEU A 336 -12.21 15.95 -0.21
C LEU A 336 -13.63 16.36 -0.63
N ALA A 337 -13.79 17.52 -1.27
CA ALA A 337 -15.08 17.94 -1.80
C ALA A 337 -15.55 17.02 -2.94
N VAL A 338 -14.66 16.66 -3.87
CA VAL A 338 -14.96 15.69 -4.94
C VAL A 338 -15.33 14.33 -4.36
N ALA A 339 -14.59 13.85 -3.37
CA ALA A 339 -14.93 12.62 -2.66
C ALA A 339 -16.30 12.68 -1.97
N GLY A 340 -16.63 13.81 -1.33
CA GLY A 340 -17.95 14.06 -0.79
C GLY A 340 -19.04 13.98 -1.86
N LEU A 341 -18.83 14.62 -3.01
CA LEU A 341 -19.76 14.56 -4.15
C LEU A 341 -19.94 13.13 -4.71
N VAL A 342 -18.92 12.29 -4.61
CA VAL A 342 -19.01 10.87 -4.98
C VAL A 342 -19.85 10.08 -3.97
N ILE A 343 -19.77 10.40 -2.68
CA ILE A 343 -20.50 9.70 -1.60
C ILE A 343 -21.98 10.13 -1.56
N VAL A 344 -22.26 11.42 -1.73
CA VAL A 344 -23.59 12.01 -1.52
C VAL A 344 -24.73 11.29 -2.26
N PRO A 345 -24.62 10.92 -3.55
CA PRO A 345 -25.70 10.24 -4.26
C PRO A 345 -26.12 8.91 -3.61
N PHE A 346 -25.14 8.13 -3.10
CA PHE A 346 -25.39 6.85 -2.46
C PHE A 346 -26.06 7.01 -1.09
N PHE A 347 -25.61 8.02 -0.33
CA PHE A 347 -26.20 8.37 0.96
C PHE A 347 -27.63 8.89 0.79
N VAL A 348 -27.87 9.83 -0.14
CA VAL A 348 -29.21 10.42 -0.36
C VAL A 348 -30.21 9.36 -0.86
N ALA A 349 -29.77 8.41 -1.67
CA ALA A 349 -30.63 7.36 -2.20
C ALA A 349 -31.11 6.35 -1.13
N SER A 350 -30.31 6.07 -0.09
CA SER A 350 -30.77 5.29 1.08
C SER A 350 -29.93 5.60 2.32
N PRO A 351 -30.27 6.65 3.10
CA PRO A 351 -29.44 7.10 4.22
C PRO A 351 -29.32 6.04 5.32
N GLY A 352 -30.42 5.34 5.63
CA GLY A 352 -30.46 4.32 6.67
C GLY A 352 -29.57 3.13 6.34
N ASP A 353 -29.69 2.60 5.12
CA ASP A 353 -28.87 1.47 4.67
C ASP A 353 -27.39 1.85 4.57
N PHE A 354 -27.10 3.06 4.08
CA PHE A 354 -25.74 3.57 3.98
C PHE A 354 -25.09 3.69 5.36
N LEU A 355 -25.77 4.31 6.33
CA LEU A 355 -25.24 4.47 7.69
C LEU A 355 -25.10 3.13 8.42
N ASP A 356 -26.06 2.21 8.26
CA ASP A 356 -25.97 0.87 8.85
C ASP A 356 -24.70 0.15 8.37
N ILE A 357 -24.53 0.08 7.05
CA ILE A 357 -23.49 -0.74 6.42
C ILE A 357 -22.10 -0.10 6.52
N VAL A 358 -21.99 1.21 6.27
CA VAL A 358 -20.70 1.92 6.20
C VAL A 358 -20.22 2.39 7.58
N VAL A 359 -21.12 2.59 8.54
CA VAL A 359 -20.77 3.13 9.87
C VAL A 359 -21.15 2.16 10.99
N ALA A 360 -22.44 1.89 11.19
CA ALA A 360 -22.92 1.21 12.39
C ALA A 360 -22.34 -0.20 12.54
N LYS A 361 -22.31 -0.98 11.45
CA LYS A 361 -21.74 -2.34 11.45
C LYS A 361 -20.26 -2.38 11.80
N HIS A 362 -19.46 -1.42 11.33
CA HIS A 362 -18.04 -1.31 11.71
C HIS A 362 -17.87 -0.90 13.18
N MET A 363 -18.69 0.05 13.65
CA MET A 363 -18.66 0.51 15.04
C MET A 363 -19.11 -0.58 16.03
N ASN A 364 -20.06 -1.43 15.64
CA ASN A 364 -20.58 -2.51 16.48
C ASN A 364 -19.73 -3.78 16.42
N ARG A 365 -18.76 -3.86 15.51
CA ARG A 365 -17.96 -5.08 15.29
C ARG A 365 -17.12 -5.45 16.51
N PHE A 366 -17.33 -6.66 17.03
CA PHE A 366 -16.53 -7.19 18.14
C PHE A 366 -15.05 -7.31 17.76
N PRO A 367 -14.12 -7.16 18.74
CA PRO A 367 -12.71 -7.45 18.51
C PRO A 367 -12.53 -8.86 17.93
N GLN A 368 -11.72 -8.96 16.87
CA GLN A 368 -11.45 -10.25 16.25
C GLN A 368 -10.12 -10.78 16.74
N TYR A 369 -10.16 -11.71 17.71
CA TYR A 369 -8.98 -12.26 18.40
C TYR A 369 -8.08 -13.18 17.57
N HIS A 370 -8.32 -13.27 16.26
CA HIS A 370 -7.41 -13.88 15.28
C HIS A 370 -6.71 -12.81 14.41
N SER A 371 -7.14 -11.54 14.48
CA SER A 371 -6.52 -10.44 13.75
C SER A 371 -5.29 -9.91 14.48
N LEU A 372 -4.33 -9.34 13.73
CA LEU A 372 -3.06 -8.89 14.27
C LEU A 372 -3.21 -7.50 14.93
N THR A 373 -3.65 -7.48 16.19
CA THR A 373 -3.89 -6.24 16.96
C THR A 373 -3.31 -6.33 18.37
N ILE A 374 -3.10 -5.19 19.01
CA ILE A 374 -2.72 -5.08 20.41
C ILE A 374 -3.81 -5.69 21.31
N GLY A 375 -5.09 -5.47 20.96
CA GLY A 375 -6.21 -6.08 21.66
C GLY A 375 -6.16 -7.60 21.63
N THR A 376 -5.84 -8.18 20.47
CA THR A 376 -5.62 -9.63 20.33
C THR A 376 -4.43 -10.09 21.16
N ALA A 377 -3.29 -9.40 21.12
CA ALA A 377 -2.11 -9.77 21.89
C ALA A 377 -2.40 -9.82 23.40
N VAL A 378 -3.06 -8.80 23.93
CA VAL A 378 -3.45 -8.73 25.34
C VAL A 378 -4.46 -9.81 25.71
N HIS A 379 -5.44 -10.08 24.83
CA HIS A 379 -6.38 -11.17 25.06
C HIS A 379 -5.68 -12.53 25.08
N GLN A 380 -4.79 -12.82 24.12
CA GLN A 380 -4.11 -14.10 24.01
C GLN A 380 -3.09 -14.33 25.14
N TRP A 381 -2.39 -13.29 25.60
CA TRP A 381 -1.35 -13.43 26.62
C TRP A 381 -1.87 -13.29 28.06
N LEU A 382 -2.88 -12.44 28.27
CA LEU A 382 -3.36 -12.08 29.61
C LEU A 382 -4.82 -12.46 29.86
N ASN A 383 -5.54 -12.97 28.84
CA ASN A 383 -6.98 -13.20 28.89
C ASN A 383 -7.78 -11.95 29.28
N LEU A 384 -7.29 -10.77 28.90
CA LEU A 384 -7.91 -9.48 29.17
C LEU A 384 -8.49 -8.86 27.90
N ASN A 385 -9.65 -8.23 28.03
CA ASN A 385 -10.29 -7.47 26.96
C ASN A 385 -9.99 -5.98 27.15
N LEU A 386 -9.14 -5.42 26.29
CA LEU A 386 -8.87 -3.99 26.33
C LEU A 386 -10.14 -3.20 25.97
N PRO A 387 -10.51 -2.19 26.77
CA PRO A 387 -11.55 -1.26 26.37
C PRO A 387 -11.17 -0.54 25.07
N ARG A 388 -12.10 -0.43 24.11
CA ARG A 388 -11.81 0.19 22.81
C ARG A 388 -11.26 1.60 22.94
N TRP A 389 -11.80 2.42 23.85
CA TRP A 389 -11.35 3.80 24.06
C TRP A 389 -9.85 3.88 24.37
N PHE A 390 -9.30 2.87 25.06
CA PHE A 390 -7.89 2.82 25.39
C PHE A 390 -7.02 2.63 24.15
N THR A 391 -7.39 1.68 23.26
CA THR A 391 -6.64 1.44 22.03
C THR A 391 -6.76 2.62 21.06
N TRP A 392 -7.93 3.28 21.01
CA TRP A 392 -8.10 4.53 20.25
C TRP A 392 -7.22 5.67 20.78
N ALA A 393 -7.16 5.86 22.10
CA ALA A 393 -6.30 6.88 22.71
C ALA A 393 -4.82 6.63 22.40
N LEU A 394 -4.38 5.36 22.48
CA LEU A 394 -3.03 4.95 22.10
C LEU A 394 -2.75 5.23 20.61
N ALA A 395 -3.68 4.89 19.73
CA ALA A 395 -3.55 5.15 18.30
C ALA A 395 -3.39 6.64 18.01
N ILE A 396 -4.25 7.48 18.61
CA ILE A 396 -4.20 8.94 18.46
C ILE A 396 -2.85 9.47 18.94
N ALA A 397 -2.38 9.06 20.12
CA ALA A 397 -1.10 9.52 20.66
C ALA A 397 0.08 9.18 19.72
N ILE A 398 0.14 7.94 19.21
CA ILE A 398 1.19 7.52 18.29
C ILE A 398 1.07 8.24 16.94
N ILE A 399 -0.13 8.36 16.35
CA ILE A 399 -0.33 9.06 15.07
C ILE A 399 0.04 10.55 15.20
N LEU A 400 -0.37 11.22 16.27
CA LEU A 400 0.03 12.60 16.52
C LEU A 400 1.54 12.74 16.68
N SER A 401 2.20 11.77 17.33
CA SER A 401 3.66 11.75 17.40
C SER A 401 4.31 11.57 16.03
N VAL A 402 3.79 10.70 15.17
CA VAL A 402 4.25 10.53 13.76
C VAL A 402 4.11 11.85 12.99
N CYS A 403 3.02 12.58 13.22
CA CYS A 403 2.73 13.85 12.57
C CYS A 403 3.48 15.05 13.16
N TRP A 404 4.14 14.88 14.32
CA TRP A 404 4.87 15.94 15.00
C TRP A 404 5.93 16.57 14.09
N ARG A 405 6.64 15.72 13.35
CA ARG A 405 7.59 16.15 12.32
C ARG A 405 6.91 16.11 10.96
N ARG A 406 6.72 17.30 10.41
CA ARG A 406 6.04 17.48 9.14
C ARG A 406 6.98 17.09 8.00
N ALA A 407 6.45 16.36 7.03
CA ALA A 407 7.14 16.18 5.77
C ALA A 407 7.02 17.47 4.95
N ASP A 408 8.14 17.98 4.45
CA ASP A 408 8.16 19.20 3.63
C ASP A 408 7.65 18.95 2.19
N ARG A 409 7.43 17.68 1.83
CA ARG A 409 6.99 17.27 0.50
C ARG A 409 5.88 16.22 0.57
N PRO A 410 4.86 16.28 -0.30
CA PRO A 410 3.79 15.29 -0.37
C PRO A 410 4.30 13.85 -0.44
N ALA A 411 5.20 13.52 -1.37
CA ALA A 411 5.64 12.12 -1.54
C ALA A 411 6.38 11.54 -0.30
N VAL A 412 7.07 12.37 0.48
CA VAL A 412 7.73 11.94 1.73
C VAL A 412 6.68 11.61 2.80
N ALA A 413 5.51 12.22 2.75
CA ALA A 413 4.42 11.96 3.68
C ALA A 413 3.83 10.54 3.53
N ALA A 414 4.12 9.83 2.44
CA ALA A 414 3.76 8.43 2.29
C ALA A 414 4.31 7.57 3.44
N LEU A 415 5.53 7.83 3.92
CA LEU A 415 6.10 7.15 5.08
C LEU A 415 5.24 7.35 6.33
N ALA A 416 4.93 8.61 6.68
CA ALA A 416 4.10 8.94 7.84
C ALA A 416 2.67 8.40 7.71
N THR A 417 2.13 8.37 6.49
CA THR A 417 0.82 7.80 6.16
C THR A 417 0.81 6.29 6.38
N GLY A 418 1.81 5.56 5.87
CA GLY A 418 1.95 4.12 6.11
C GLY A 418 2.12 3.77 7.59
N THR A 419 2.91 4.56 8.32
CA THR A 419 3.11 4.38 9.77
C THR A 419 1.81 4.64 10.56
N SER A 420 1.04 5.65 10.15
CA SER A 420 -0.27 5.95 10.75
C SER A 420 -1.28 4.85 10.45
N LEU A 421 -1.25 4.27 9.25
CA LEU A 421 -2.09 3.12 8.89
C LEU A 421 -1.76 1.89 9.72
N LEU A 422 -0.47 1.57 9.90
CA LEU A 422 -0.06 0.44 10.74
C LEU A 422 -0.48 0.66 12.19
N THR A 423 -0.28 1.87 12.72
CA THR A 423 -0.70 2.24 14.07
C THR A 423 -2.20 2.04 14.25
N PHE A 424 -3.01 2.56 13.31
CA PHE A 424 -4.45 2.37 13.29
C PHE A 424 -4.80 0.88 13.28
N SER A 425 -4.21 0.12 12.36
CA SER A 425 -4.50 -1.32 12.18
C SER A 425 -4.19 -2.14 13.43
N LEU A 426 -3.07 -1.84 14.11
CA LEU A 426 -2.67 -2.52 15.35
C LEU A 426 -3.56 -2.14 16.54
N CYS A 427 -4.15 -0.94 16.54
CA CYS A 427 -4.99 -0.45 17.63
C CYS A 427 -6.50 -0.61 17.38
N HIS A 428 -6.92 -0.97 16.16
CA HIS A 428 -8.31 -1.18 15.81
C HIS A 428 -8.81 -2.57 16.26
N THR A 429 -10.10 -2.85 16.08
CA THR A 429 -10.70 -4.17 16.29
C THR A 429 -10.25 -5.23 15.29
N GLN A 430 -9.58 -4.82 14.20
CA GLN A 430 -9.17 -5.67 13.09
C GLN A 430 -7.85 -5.17 12.49
N GLY A 431 -6.83 -6.03 12.50
CA GLY A 431 -5.56 -5.83 11.80
C GLY A 431 -5.34 -6.97 10.82
N TYR A 432 -5.70 -6.76 9.55
CA TYR A 432 -5.64 -7.78 8.51
C TYR A 432 -4.52 -7.54 7.50
N PRO A 433 -4.10 -8.60 6.77
CA PRO A 433 -2.94 -8.56 5.89
C PRO A 433 -3.01 -7.50 4.80
N ASN A 434 -4.23 -7.20 4.33
CA ASN A 434 -4.46 -6.15 3.36
C ASN A 434 -4.00 -4.77 3.84
N TYR A 435 -4.24 -4.43 5.10
CA TYR A 435 -3.77 -3.15 5.65
C TYR A 435 -2.24 -3.09 5.67
N PHE A 436 -1.59 -4.20 6.00
CA PHE A 436 -0.13 -4.30 6.03
C PHE A 436 0.48 -4.26 4.63
N TYR A 437 -0.21 -4.80 3.62
CA TYR A 437 0.16 -4.65 2.21
C TYR A 437 0.17 -3.16 1.80
N LEU A 438 -0.87 -2.40 2.17
CA LEU A 438 -0.91 -0.96 1.90
C LEU A 438 0.14 -0.17 2.71
N CYS A 439 0.45 -0.58 3.95
CA CYS A 439 1.55 0.00 4.74
C CYS A 439 2.89 -0.17 4.01
N ASN A 440 3.16 -1.38 3.49
CA ASN A 440 4.38 -1.67 2.75
C ASN A 440 4.49 -0.82 1.48
N PHE A 441 3.41 -0.69 0.71
CA PHE A 441 3.38 0.21 -0.44
C PHE A 441 3.78 1.66 -0.06
N LEU A 442 3.13 2.20 0.98
CA LEU A 442 3.35 3.58 1.43
C LEU A 442 4.77 3.80 1.96
N TRP A 443 5.35 2.81 2.64
CA TRP A 443 6.73 2.87 3.11
C TRP A 443 7.75 2.74 1.98
N LEU A 444 7.53 1.89 0.98
CA LEU A 444 8.37 1.81 -0.21
C LEU A 444 8.31 3.12 -1.02
N LEU A 445 7.13 3.70 -1.18
CA LEU A 445 6.95 5.01 -1.82
C LEU A 445 7.69 6.11 -1.04
N GLY A 446 7.55 6.13 0.30
CA GLY A 446 8.26 7.05 1.17
C GLY A 446 9.78 6.87 1.14
N PHE A 447 10.26 5.63 1.06
CA PHE A 447 11.67 5.29 0.89
C PHE A 447 12.24 5.90 -0.39
N VAL A 448 11.56 5.70 -1.53
CA VAL A 448 11.96 6.31 -2.82
C VAL A 448 11.91 7.84 -2.73
N ALA A 449 10.89 8.41 -2.09
CA ALA A 449 10.71 9.86 -1.97
C ALA A 449 11.76 10.55 -1.10
N LEU A 450 12.31 9.86 -0.09
CA LEU A 450 13.34 10.37 0.83
C LEU A 450 14.75 10.44 0.23
N LEU A 451 14.97 9.81 -0.92
CA LEU A 451 16.27 9.77 -1.57
C LEU A 451 16.41 10.97 -2.49
N ASP A 452 16.91 12.07 -1.92
CA ASP A 452 17.22 13.27 -2.68
C ASP A 452 18.41 13.05 -3.63
N PRO A 453 18.42 13.66 -4.82
CA PRO A 453 19.65 13.81 -5.57
C PRO A 453 20.64 14.59 -4.70
N SER A 454 21.90 14.15 -4.70
CA SER A 454 22.96 14.93 -4.06
C SER A 454 22.86 16.37 -4.55
N PRO A 455 22.98 17.38 -3.67
CA PRO A 455 22.99 18.77 -4.14
C PRO A 455 24.02 18.85 -5.27
N LYS A 456 23.57 19.32 -6.45
CA LYS A 456 24.52 19.66 -7.51
C LYS A 456 25.53 20.58 -6.87
N PRO A 457 26.86 20.33 -7.00
CA PRO A 457 27.84 21.26 -6.47
C PRO A 457 27.43 22.63 -6.97
N ASP A 458 27.29 23.60 -6.05
CA ASP A 458 27.00 24.98 -6.44
C ASP A 458 27.93 25.29 -7.61
N PRO A 459 27.40 25.80 -8.74
CA PRO A 459 28.25 26.14 -9.86
C PRO A 459 29.38 26.97 -9.29
N ILE A 460 30.61 26.44 -9.36
CA ILE A 460 31.80 27.10 -8.78
C ILE A 460 31.66 28.53 -9.23
N GLU A 461 31.43 29.46 -8.30
CA GLU A 461 31.27 30.87 -8.64
C GLU A 461 32.52 31.20 -9.44
N THR A 462 32.35 31.34 -10.75
CA THR A 462 33.44 31.74 -11.62
C THR A 462 33.89 33.06 -11.04
N PRO A 463 35.14 33.16 -10.55
CA PRO A 463 35.59 34.36 -9.89
C PRO A 463 35.28 35.55 -10.81
N PRO A 464 34.72 36.64 -10.28
CA PRO A 464 34.24 37.75 -11.08
C PRO A 464 35.32 38.17 -12.08
N SER A 465 34.99 38.21 -13.36
CA SER A 465 35.90 38.48 -14.48
C SER A 465 36.42 39.92 -14.53
N HIS A 466 36.39 40.64 -13.40
CA HIS A 466 36.83 42.03 -13.25
C HIS A 466 38.18 42.10 -12.53
N MET A 467 39.20 41.50 -13.13
CA MET A 467 40.60 41.90 -12.96
C MET A 467 41.30 41.76 -14.32
N LYS A 468 41.08 42.75 -15.17
CA LYS A 468 41.95 43.07 -16.30
C LYS A 468 42.15 44.57 -16.34
#